data_AF-A0A9D2CQC6-F1
#
_entry.id   AF-A0A9D2CQC6-F1
#
_cell.length_a   1.000
_cell.length_b   1.000
_cell.length_c   1.000
_cell.angle_alpha   90.00
_cell.angle_beta   90.00
_cell.angle_gamma   90.00
#
_symmetry.space_group_name_H-M   'P 1'
#
loop_
_entity.id
_entity.type
_entity.pdbx_description
1 polymer ?
#
loop_
_entity_poly.entity_id
_entity_poly.type
_entity_poly.pdbx_seq_one_letter_code
_entity_poly.pdbx_strand_id
1 'polypeptide(L)'
;MLHQCTTGLTATQFATLHTALTHHLTWSKPGGRPPALTLTQALKITLLYHRHNLTEELLAELFAVSQSTVSRAINTIEKALEKILTPL
;
A
#
# COMPACT_ATOMS: atom_id res chain seq x y z
N MET A 1 -2.93 -24.02 5.04
CA MET A 1 -2.17 -23.02 5.81
C MET A 1 -2.72 -21.63 5.49
N LEU A 2 -3.58 -21.08 6.34
CA LEU A 2 -4.14 -19.73 6.18
C LEU A 2 -3.31 -18.74 7.00
N HIS A 3 -2.21 -18.23 6.44
CA HIS A 3 -1.50 -17.10 7.04
C HIS A 3 -2.23 -15.79 6.71
N GLN A 4 -3.46 -15.64 7.23
CA GLN A 4 -4.15 -14.36 7.33
C GLN A 4 -3.78 -13.75 8.68
N CYS A 5 -2.73 -12.94 8.75
CA CYS A 5 -2.42 -12.28 10.02
C CYS A 5 -2.19 -10.78 9.88
N THR A 6 -1.46 -10.29 8.88
CA THR A 6 -1.04 -8.89 8.90
C THR A 6 -2.01 -7.93 8.19
N THR A 7 -2.43 -8.21 6.95
CA THR A 7 -3.28 -7.28 6.17
C THR A 7 -4.79 -7.53 6.27
N GLY A 8 -5.20 -8.69 6.79
CA GLY A 8 -6.62 -9.10 6.82
C GLY A 8 -7.19 -9.60 5.49
N LEU A 9 -6.37 -9.67 4.42
CA LEU A 9 -6.77 -10.18 3.11
C LEU A 9 -6.23 -11.60 2.87
N THR A 10 -6.96 -12.41 2.09
CA THR A 10 -6.37 -13.62 1.49
C THR A 10 -5.28 -13.24 0.49
N ALA A 11 -4.39 -14.18 0.17
CA ALA A 11 -3.36 -13.97 -0.86
C ALA A 11 -3.99 -13.59 -2.22
N THR A 12 -5.10 -14.23 -2.58
CA THR A 12 -5.83 -13.94 -3.82
C THR A 12 -6.42 -12.53 -3.81
N GLN A 13 -7.09 -12.12 -2.72
CA GLN A 13 -7.64 -10.76 -2.59
C GLN A 13 -6.55 -9.69 -2.66
N PHE A 14 -5.43 -9.93 -1.98
CA PHE A 14 -4.28 -9.01 -2.01
C PHE A 14 -3.72 -8.90 -3.43
N ALA A 15 -3.55 -10.03 -4.14
CA ALA A 15 -3.08 -10.04 -5.52
C ALA A 15 -4.04 -9.31 -6.46
N THR A 16 -5.36 -9.51 -6.32
CA THR A 16 -6.39 -8.81 -7.10
C THR A 16 -6.29 -7.29 -6.90
N LEU A 17 -6.21 -6.82 -5.66
CA LEU A 17 -6.06 -5.39 -5.36
C LEU A 17 -4.75 -4.81 -5.90
N HIS A 18 -3.64 -5.54 -5.74
CA HIS A 18 -2.34 -5.13 -6.27
C HIS A 18 -2.37 -4.98 -7.81
N THR A 19 -2.99 -5.93 -8.51
CA THR A 19 -3.18 -5.86 -9.96
C THR A 19 -4.04 -4.66 -10.36
N ALA A 20 -5.16 -4.43 -9.68
CA ALA A 20 -6.00 -3.25 -9.93
C ALA A 20 -5.21 -1.95 -9.75
N LEU A 21 -4.45 -1.81 -8.65
CA LEU A 21 -3.59 -0.64 -8.42
C LEU A 21 -2.54 -0.47 -9.52
N THR A 22 -1.95 -1.55 -10.03
CA THR A 22 -0.97 -1.49 -11.12
C THR A 22 -1.60 -0.96 -12.42
N HIS A 23 -2.89 -1.21 -12.65
CA HIS A 23 -3.61 -0.69 -13.82
C HIS A 23 -4.01 0.79 -13.65
N HIS A 24 -4.26 1.24 -12.42
CA HIS A 24 -4.73 2.60 -12.14
C HIS A 24 -3.63 3.59 -11.74
N LEU A 25 -2.43 3.11 -11.40
CA LEU A 25 -1.32 3.94 -10.94
C LEU A 25 -0.02 3.66 -11.70
N THR A 26 0.69 4.74 -12.04
CA THR A 26 2.12 4.64 -12.39
C THR A 26 2.95 4.83 -11.13
N TRP A 27 3.27 3.73 -10.44
CA TRP A 27 4.00 3.78 -9.16
C TRP A 27 5.50 4.10 -9.31
N SER A 28 6.12 3.58 -10.36
CA SER A 28 7.51 3.85 -10.70
C SER A 28 7.58 4.34 -12.14
N LYS A 29 8.32 5.43 -12.36
CA LYS A 29 8.53 5.97 -13.71
C LYS A 29 9.72 5.25 -14.35
N PRO A 30 9.58 4.72 -15.58
CA PRO A 30 10.70 4.19 -16.34
C PRO A 30 11.82 5.23 -16.47
N GLY A 31 13.05 4.85 -16.12
CA GLY A 31 14.23 5.73 -16.15
C GLY A 31 14.31 6.77 -15.04
N GLY A 32 13.37 6.78 -14.08
CA GLY A 32 13.41 7.65 -12.90
C GLY A 32 14.20 7.05 -11.73
N ARG A 33 14.38 7.84 -10.66
CA ARG A 33 14.89 7.34 -9.38
C ARG A 33 13.91 6.27 -8.85
N PRO A 34 14.40 5.09 -8.43
CA PRO A 34 13.54 4.08 -7.83
C PRO A 34 12.79 4.64 -6.61
N PRO A 35 11.48 4.34 -6.45
CA PRO A 35 10.74 4.78 -5.28
C PRO A 35 11.28 4.09 -4.02
N ALA A 36 11.25 4.80 -2.89
CA ALA A 36 11.69 4.26 -1.59
C ALA A 36 10.85 3.07 -1.11
N LEU A 37 9.61 2.97 -1.58
CA LEU A 37 8.70 1.85 -1.32
C LEU A 37 8.25 1.24 -2.66
N THR A 38 8.22 -0.08 -2.74
CA THR A 38 7.52 -0.79 -3.81
C THR A 38 6.01 -0.61 -3.68
N LEU A 39 5.25 -0.80 -4.77
CA LEU A 39 3.78 -0.74 -4.73
C LEU A 39 3.21 -1.76 -3.72
N THR A 40 3.81 -2.95 -3.66
CA THR A 40 3.45 -3.98 -2.68
C THR A 40 3.68 -3.51 -1.24
N GLN A 41 4.80 -2.85 -0.93
CA GLN A 41 5.07 -2.32 0.40
C GLN A 41 4.09 -1.19 0.75
N ALA A 42 3.85 -0.26 -0.18
CA ALA A 42 2.88 0.81 0.03
C ALA A 42 1.47 0.27 0.32
N LEU A 43 1.00 -0.71 -0.47
CA LEU A 43 -0.28 -1.38 -0.21
C LEU A 43 -0.31 -2.05 1.16
N LYS A 44 0.76 -2.76 1.55
CA LYS A 44 0.86 -3.37 2.89
C LYS A 44 0.80 -2.31 3.98
N ILE A 45 1.56 -1.23 3.86
CA ILE A 45 1.57 -0.11 4.82
C ILE A 45 0.16 0.45 5.00
N THR A 46 -0.56 0.76 3.92
CA THR A 46 -1.93 1.29 4.00
C THR A 46 -2.89 0.32 4.67
N LEU A 47 -2.80 -0.98 4.36
CA LEU A 47 -3.64 -1.99 5.00
C LEU A 47 -3.32 -2.16 6.50
N LEU A 48 -2.05 -2.06 6.89
CA LEU A 48 -1.63 -2.12 8.30
C LEU A 48 -2.07 -0.87 9.06
N TYR A 49 -1.95 0.31 8.44
CA TYR A 49 -2.42 1.58 8.98
C TYR A 49 -3.89 1.50 9.38
N HIS A 50 -4.77 1.08 8.46
CA HIS A 50 -6.21 0.98 8.75
C HIS A 50 -6.57 -0.19 9.67
N ARG A 51 -5.94 -1.36 9.48
CA ARG A 51 -6.36 -2.57 10.20
C ARG A 51 -5.97 -2.55 11.67
N HIS A 52 -4.76 -2.08 11.97
CA HIS A 52 -4.20 -2.12 13.31
C HIS A 52 -4.10 -0.73 13.94
N ASN A 53 -4.58 0.31 13.25
CA ASN A 53 -4.51 1.70 13.70
C ASN A 53 -3.09 2.12 14.09
N LEU A 54 -2.09 1.68 13.33
CA LEU A 54 -0.68 1.99 13.59
C LEU A 54 -0.38 3.43 13.23
N THR A 55 0.49 4.08 13.99
CA THR A 55 0.98 5.42 13.64
C THR A 55 1.87 5.36 12.41
N GLU A 56 1.87 6.43 11.61
CA GLU A 56 2.77 6.52 10.46
C GLU A 56 4.25 6.50 10.87
N GLU A 57 4.58 6.98 12.08
CA GLU A 57 5.93 6.93 12.64
C GLU A 57 6.40 5.49 12.87
N LEU A 58 5.56 4.66 13.50
CA LEU A 58 5.88 3.23 13.70
C LEU A 58 6.01 2.49 12.37
N LEU A 59 5.14 2.79 11.40
CA LEU A 59 5.25 2.24 10.06
C LEU A 59 6.53 2.69 9.34
N ALA A 60 7.01 3.91 9.61
CA ALA A 60 8.26 4.42 9.05
C ALA A 60 9.46 3.63 9.56
N GLU A 61 9.50 3.38 10.88
CA GLU A 61 10.52 2.55 11.53
C GLU A 61 10.49 1.12 10.99
N LEU A 62 9.31 0.49 10.93
CA LEU A 62 9.15 -0.90 10.47
C LEU A 62 9.59 -1.12 9.02
N PHE A 63 9.46 -0.11 8.16
CA PHE A 63 9.82 -0.18 6.75
C PHE A 63 11.14 0.54 6.42
N ALA A 64 11.86 1.03 7.43
CA ALA A 64 13.13 1.76 7.30
C ALA A 64 13.08 2.93 6.29
N VAL A 65 11.99 3.71 6.34
CA VAL A 65 11.78 4.91 5.53
C VAL A 65 11.41 6.09 6.44
N SER A 66 11.32 7.30 5.89
CA SER A 66 10.82 8.44 6.67
C SER A 66 9.30 8.39 6.83
N GLN A 67 8.78 8.92 7.94
CA GLN A 67 7.33 9.04 8.15
C GLN A 67 6.65 9.82 7.02
N SER A 68 7.28 10.87 6.50
CA SER A 68 6.75 11.58 5.32
C SER A 68 6.59 10.70 4.07
N THR A 69 7.43 9.65 3.93
CA THR A 69 7.32 8.68 2.83
C THR A 69 6.15 7.74 3.04
N VAL A 70 5.92 7.30 4.28
CA VAL A 70 4.73 6.54 4.68
C VAL A 70 3.45 7.33 4.40
N SER A 71 3.38 8.59 4.87
CA SER A 71 2.22 9.46 4.67
C SER A 71 1.85 9.63 3.20
N ARG A 72 2.84 9.92 2.35
CA ARG A 72 2.65 10.04 0.90
C ARG A 72 2.18 8.72 0.28
N ALA A 73 2.72 7.59 0.73
CA ALA A 73 2.31 6.28 0.23
C ALA A 73 0.86 5.98 0.61
N ILE A 74 0.47 6.19 1.86
CA ILE A 74 -0.91 6.00 2.34
C ILE A 74 -1.87 6.84 1.52
N ASN A 75 -1.65 8.16 1.44
CA ASN A 75 -2.49 9.09 0.70
C ASN A 75 -2.66 8.69 -0.78
N THR A 76 -1.57 8.25 -1.42
CA THR A 76 -1.61 7.82 -2.84
C THR A 76 -2.43 6.55 -3.02
N ILE A 77 -2.27 5.57 -2.13
CA ILE A 77 -3.00 4.31 -2.19
C ILE A 77 -4.48 4.52 -1.84
N GLU A 78 -4.81 5.30 -0.82
CA GLU A 78 -6.20 5.62 -0.45
C GLU A 78 -6.96 6.25 -1.62
N LYS A 79 -6.39 7.27 -2.27
CA LYS A 79 -7.00 7.91 -3.44
C LYS A 79 -7.20 6.95 -4.62
N ALA A 80 -6.31 5.97 -4.76
CA ALA A 80 -6.45 4.97 -5.81
C ALA A 80 -7.53 3.94 -5.46
N LEU A 81 -7.57 3.49 -4.21
CA LEU A 81 -8.59 2.58 -3.70
C LEU A 81 -9.98 3.21 -3.77
N GLU A 82 -10.11 4.50 -3.47
CA GLU A 82 -11.38 5.23 -3.61
C GLU A 82 -11.94 5.07 -5.04
N LYS A 83 -11.09 5.20 -6.07
CA LYS A 83 -11.47 5.03 -7.48
C LYS A 83 -11.72 3.59 -7.89
N ILE A 84 -10.96 2.64 -7.35
CA ILE A 84 -11.07 1.21 -7.67
C ILE A 84 -12.32 0.60 -7.05
N LEU A 85 -12.68 1.05 -5.85
CA LEU A 85 -13.75 0.48 -5.03
C LEU A 85 -15.07 1.26 -5.12
N THR A 86 -15.11 2.38 -5.84
CA THR A 86 -16.39 3.06 -6.09
C THR A 86 -17.28 2.11 -6.90
N PRO A 87 -18.47 1.72 -6.40
CA PRO A 87 -19.40 0.96 -7.23
C PRO A 87 -19.81 1.81 -8.43
N LEU A 88 -19.86 1.19 -9.61
CA LEU A 88 -20.36 1.78 -10.86
C LEU A 88 -21.81 2.27 -10.71
#